data_AF-A0A1F8TIH1-F1
#
_entry.id   AF-A0A1F8TIH1-F1
#
_cell.length_a   1.000
_cell.length_b   1.000
_cell.length_c   1.000
_cell.angle_alpha   90.00
_cell.angle_beta   90.00
_cell.angle_gamma   90.00
#
_symmetry.space_group_name_H-M   'P 1'
#
loop_
_entity.id
_entity.type
_entity.pdbx_description
1 polymer ?
#
loop_
_entity_poly.entity_id
_entity_poly.type
_entity_poly.pdbx_seq_one_letter_code
_entity_poly.pdbx_strand_id
1 'polypeptide(L)'
;MAERPGTLHIVGAFLAHSGDSWFWGLALIAVWAMGAPAWKAWSLHLLIAIGATAALVLALKLVFRRRRPEGDWGGIYRNTDPHSFPSGHAARGVLLAIMVWAMGPGWLAPILFLWAPLVALARVAMGLHYLSDVLAGVAVGGFMGSLAVLIFPYVLPLT
;
A
#
# COMPACT_ATOMS: atom_id res chain seq x y z
N MET A 1 -17.52 14.07 -0.90
CA MET A 1 -17.50 13.00 0.12
C MET A 1 -16.46 13.28 1.18
N ALA A 2 -15.22 13.58 0.78
CA ALA A 2 -14.16 14.02 1.69
C ALA A 2 -14.59 15.10 2.71
N GLU A 3 -15.23 16.18 2.26
CA GLU A 3 -15.58 17.33 3.14
C GLU A 3 -16.96 17.26 3.80
N ARG A 4 -17.72 16.19 3.57
CA ARG A 4 -19.09 16.05 4.10
C ARG A 4 -19.12 15.00 5.20
N PRO A 5 -19.25 15.37 6.48
CA PRO A 5 -19.30 14.38 7.55
C PRO A 5 -20.53 13.47 7.38
N GLY A 6 -20.34 12.18 7.63
CA GLY A 6 -21.37 11.15 7.48
C GLY A 6 -20.78 9.74 7.41
N THR A 7 -21.62 8.71 7.35
CA THR A 7 -21.20 7.30 7.37
C THR A 7 -20.22 6.97 6.24
N LEU A 8 -20.50 7.44 5.02
CA LEU A 8 -19.60 7.23 3.88
C LEU A 8 -18.23 7.86 4.14
N HIS A 9 -18.17 9.07 4.68
CA HIS A 9 -16.91 9.72 5.03
C HIS A 9 -16.12 8.91 6.06
N ILE A 10 -16.78 8.41 7.11
CA ILE A 10 -16.13 7.59 8.15
C ILE A 10 -15.56 6.32 7.56
N VAL A 11 -16.34 5.60 6.74
CA VAL A 11 -15.91 4.37 6.08
C VAL A 11 -14.75 4.64 5.11
N GLY A 12 -14.85 5.71 4.31
CA GLY A 12 -13.80 6.13 3.39
C GLY A 12 -12.51 6.51 4.12
N ALA A 13 -12.61 7.27 5.21
CA ALA A 13 -11.47 7.63 6.04
C ALA A 13 -10.84 6.39 6.67
N PHE A 14 -11.63 5.47 7.22
CA PHE A 14 -11.13 4.23 7.80
C PHE A 14 -10.36 3.39 6.76
N LEU A 15 -10.97 3.16 5.60
CA LEU A 15 -10.32 2.43 4.50
C LEU A 15 -9.03 3.14 4.05
N ALA A 16 -9.07 4.46 3.90
CA ALA A 16 -7.90 5.25 3.50
C ALA A 16 -6.73 5.13 4.49
N HIS A 17 -6.99 5.08 5.80
CA HIS A 17 -5.95 4.93 6.84
C HIS A 17 -5.50 3.48 7.02
N SER A 18 -6.39 2.49 6.82
CA SER A 18 -6.02 1.06 6.89
C SER A 18 -4.88 0.70 5.92
N GLY A 19 -4.77 1.45 4.84
CA GLY A 19 -3.71 1.35 3.84
C GLY A 19 -2.47 2.20 4.12
N ASP A 20 -2.24 2.73 5.31
CA ASP A 20 -1.02 3.50 5.61
C ASP A 20 0.20 2.63 5.93
N SER A 21 1.42 3.12 5.65
CA SER A 21 2.65 2.30 5.74
C SER A 21 2.99 1.89 7.16
N TRP A 22 2.83 2.80 8.12
CA TRP A 22 3.08 2.55 9.54
C TRP A 22 2.21 1.43 10.13
N PHE A 23 0.92 1.32 9.76
CA PHE A 23 0.05 0.24 10.24
C PHE A 23 0.59 -1.13 9.79
N TRP A 24 0.91 -1.25 8.50
CA TRP A 24 1.50 -2.46 7.94
C TRP A 24 2.90 -2.74 8.49
N GLY A 25 3.75 -1.72 8.60
CA GLY A 25 5.10 -1.83 9.15
C GLY A 25 5.08 -2.34 10.59
N LEU A 26 4.28 -1.72 11.46
CA LEU A 26 4.14 -2.14 12.86
C LEU A 26 3.59 -3.56 12.99
N ALA A 27 2.55 -3.90 12.22
CA ALA A 27 1.98 -5.25 12.22
C ALA A 27 3.01 -6.32 11.78
N LEU A 28 3.76 -6.06 10.71
CA LEU A 28 4.77 -6.99 10.20
C LEU A 28 5.99 -7.10 11.13
N ILE A 29 6.40 -5.99 11.77
CA ILE A 29 7.45 -6.00 12.80
C ILE A 29 7.00 -6.83 14.01
N ALA A 30 5.73 -6.71 14.43
CA ALA A 30 5.18 -7.51 15.51
C ALA A 30 5.18 -9.02 15.15
N VAL A 31 4.75 -9.37 13.93
CA VAL A 31 4.84 -10.75 13.41
C VAL A 31 6.28 -11.23 13.35
N TRP A 32 7.22 -10.38 12.93
CA TRP A 32 8.64 -10.72 12.91
C TRP A 32 9.22 -10.96 14.31
N ALA A 33 8.85 -10.14 15.29
CA ALA A 33 9.36 -10.25 16.65
C ALA A 33 8.85 -11.53 17.34
N MET A 34 7.55 -11.82 17.20
CA MET A 34 6.84 -12.83 18.00
C MET A 34 6.50 -14.12 17.25
N GLY A 35 6.57 -14.13 15.92
CA GLY A 35 6.16 -15.26 15.09
C GLY A 35 7.13 -16.44 15.10
N ALA A 36 6.64 -17.62 14.69
CA ALA A 36 7.51 -18.76 14.39
C ALA A 36 8.45 -18.45 13.20
N PRO A 37 9.57 -19.18 13.01
CA PRO A 37 10.58 -18.86 11.99
C PRO A 37 10.03 -18.58 10.60
N ALA A 38 9.08 -19.40 10.12
CA ALA A 38 8.42 -19.20 8.82
C ALA A 38 7.68 -17.85 8.73
N TRP A 39 6.96 -17.45 9.79
CA TRP A 39 6.26 -16.16 9.85
C TRP A 39 7.22 -14.97 9.92
N LYS A 40 8.36 -15.12 10.62
CA LYS A 40 9.39 -14.07 10.66
C LYS A 40 10.00 -13.85 9.29
N ALA A 41 10.38 -14.92 8.62
CA ALA A 41 10.99 -14.82 7.31
C ALA A 41 9.98 -14.26 6.29
N TRP A 42 8.72 -14.70 6.33
CA TRP A 42 7.65 -14.15 5.50
C TRP A 42 7.39 -12.65 5.76
N SER A 43 7.29 -12.22 7.01
CA SER A 43 7.06 -10.80 7.33
C SER A 43 8.24 -9.91 6.92
N LEU A 44 9.48 -10.42 7.00
CA LEU A 44 10.67 -9.73 6.53
C LEU A 44 10.63 -9.49 5.01
N HIS A 45 10.21 -10.48 4.22
CA HIS A 45 10.02 -10.32 2.78
C HIS A 45 9.03 -9.19 2.46
N LEU A 46 7.87 -9.19 3.12
CA LEU A 46 6.88 -8.13 2.92
C LEU A 46 7.42 -6.76 3.33
N LEU A 47 8.14 -6.65 4.45
CA LEU A 47 8.77 -5.40 4.90
C LEU A 47 9.76 -4.87 3.86
N ILE A 48 10.65 -5.73 3.34
CA ILE A 48 11.64 -5.35 2.32
C ILE A 48 10.93 -4.88 1.05
N ALA A 49 9.93 -5.63 0.58
CA ALA A 49 9.20 -5.28 -0.63
C ALA A 49 8.39 -3.98 -0.49
N ILE A 50 7.74 -3.75 0.67
CA ILE A 50 7.06 -2.50 0.99
C ILE A 50 8.06 -1.34 0.98
N GLY A 51 9.22 -1.52 1.62
CA GLY A 51 10.28 -0.51 1.66
C GLY A 51 10.80 -0.14 0.27
N ALA A 52 11.12 -1.15 -0.56
CA ALA A 52 11.55 -0.95 -1.94
C ALA A 52 10.48 -0.26 -2.79
N THR A 53 9.22 -0.65 -2.64
CA THR A 53 8.09 -0.02 -3.35
C THR A 53 7.88 1.42 -2.89
N ALA A 54 8.00 1.70 -1.59
CA ALA A 54 7.90 3.04 -1.05
C ALA A 54 9.02 3.95 -1.60
N ALA A 55 10.25 3.44 -1.69
CA ALA A 55 11.38 4.16 -2.27
C ALA A 55 11.13 4.50 -3.75
N LEU A 56 10.65 3.54 -4.55
CA LEU A 56 10.29 3.77 -5.96
C LEU A 56 9.17 4.80 -6.10
N VAL A 57 8.09 4.67 -5.31
CA VAL A 57 6.98 5.64 -5.32
C VAL A 57 7.46 7.03 -4.94
N LEU A 58 8.32 7.15 -3.92
CA LEU A 58 8.88 8.44 -3.51
C LEU A 58 9.73 9.05 -4.62
N ALA A 59 10.59 8.26 -5.27
CA ALA A 59 11.38 8.71 -6.41
C ALA A 59 10.48 9.23 -7.54
N LEU A 60 9.44 8.48 -7.92
CA LEU A 60 8.48 8.89 -8.95
C LEU A 60 7.72 10.16 -8.53
N LYS A 61 7.32 10.30 -7.27
CA LYS A 61 6.69 11.52 -6.75
C LYS A 61 7.59 12.75 -6.89
N LEU A 62 8.89 12.60 -6.65
CA LEU A 62 9.86 13.68 -6.80
C LEU A 62 10.14 14.05 -8.26
N VAL A 63 9.93 13.11 -9.19
CA VAL A 63 10.04 13.32 -10.64
C VAL A 63 8.79 14.01 -11.20
N PHE A 64 7.60 13.47 -10.95
CA PHE A 64 6.36 13.99 -11.55
C PHE A 64 5.79 15.21 -10.82
N ARG A 65 6.01 15.30 -9.50
CA ARG A 65 5.58 16.41 -8.64
C ARG A 65 4.12 16.85 -8.82
N ARG A 66 3.24 15.94 -9.22
CA ARG A 66 1.82 16.24 -9.44
C ARG A 66 1.19 16.68 -8.12
N ARG A 67 0.51 17.84 -8.10
CA ARG A 67 -0.21 18.30 -6.92
C ARG A 67 -1.39 17.36 -6.59
N ARG A 68 -1.76 17.27 -5.31
CA ARG A 68 -2.99 16.58 -4.89
C ARG A 68 -4.24 17.34 -5.33
N PRO A 69 -5.39 16.65 -5.47
CA PRO A 69 -6.67 17.33 -5.61
C PRO A 69 -6.90 18.31 -4.46
N GLU A 70 -7.53 19.44 -4.78
CA GLU A 70 -7.89 20.46 -3.80
C GLU A 70 -8.91 19.91 -2.78
N GLY A 71 -8.76 20.32 -1.53
CA GLY A 71 -9.59 19.87 -0.40
C GLY A 71 -8.91 20.10 0.94
N ASP A 72 -9.71 20.19 2.00
CA ASP A 72 -9.29 20.51 3.36
C ASP A 72 -9.01 19.24 4.18
N TRP A 73 -9.79 18.17 3.95
CA TRP A 73 -9.64 16.92 4.69
C TRP A 73 -8.33 16.21 4.40
N GLY A 74 -7.57 15.79 5.42
CA GLY A 74 -6.32 15.03 5.22
C GLY A 74 -5.09 15.93 5.10
N GLY A 75 -5.08 17.06 5.81
CA GLY A 75 -3.96 18.00 5.87
C GLY A 75 -2.61 17.36 6.20
N ILE A 76 -2.57 16.32 7.05
CA ILE A 76 -1.33 15.56 7.33
C ILE A 76 -0.72 15.01 6.03
N TYR A 77 -1.52 14.40 5.16
CA TYR A 77 -1.04 13.86 3.88
C TYR A 77 -0.60 14.96 2.93
N ARG A 78 -1.31 16.10 2.91
CA ARG A 78 -0.97 17.23 2.03
C ARG A 78 0.30 17.94 2.47
N ASN A 79 0.55 18.04 3.77
CA ASN A 79 1.71 18.74 4.32
C ASN A 79 2.97 17.88 4.29
N THR A 80 2.85 16.58 4.58
CA THR A 80 4.02 15.68 4.65
C THR A 80 4.38 15.05 3.30
N ASP A 81 3.41 14.91 2.40
CA ASP A 81 3.57 14.28 1.09
C ASP A 81 2.69 14.99 0.04
N PRO A 82 3.09 16.20 -0.41
CA PRO A 82 2.25 17.06 -1.26
C PRO A 82 2.03 16.50 -2.67
N HIS A 83 2.80 15.49 -3.08
CA HIS A 83 2.74 14.93 -4.43
C HIS A 83 1.77 13.75 -4.50
N SER A 84 0.87 13.75 -5.48
CA SER A 84 -0.19 12.75 -5.64
C SER A 84 0.20 11.56 -6.52
N PHE A 85 1.08 11.74 -7.49
CA PHE A 85 1.40 10.70 -8.48
C PHE A 85 2.73 9.99 -8.18
N PRO A 86 2.79 8.64 -8.19
CA PRO A 86 1.67 7.69 -8.18
C PRO A 86 1.10 7.49 -6.76
N SER A 87 -0.05 6.81 -6.66
CA SER A 87 -0.66 6.46 -5.37
C SER A 87 0.12 5.35 -4.66
N GLY A 88 0.77 5.70 -3.56
CA GLY A 88 1.53 4.74 -2.72
C GLY A 88 0.63 3.71 -2.02
N HIS A 89 -0.59 4.09 -1.63
CA HIS A 89 -1.58 3.17 -1.06
C HIS A 89 -2.01 2.11 -2.08
N ALA A 90 -2.28 2.51 -3.32
CA ALA A 90 -2.65 1.58 -4.39
C ALA A 90 -1.48 0.64 -4.71
N ALA A 91 -0.26 1.17 -4.84
CA ALA A 91 0.94 0.37 -5.08
C ALA A 91 1.16 -0.68 -3.99
N ARG A 92 1.06 -0.29 -2.72
CA ARG A 92 1.23 -1.23 -1.60
C ARG A 92 0.12 -2.27 -1.52
N GLY A 93 -1.13 -1.87 -1.73
CA GLY A 93 -2.26 -2.79 -1.70
C GLY A 93 -2.10 -3.92 -2.72
N VAL A 94 -1.74 -3.56 -3.96
CA VAL A 94 -1.52 -4.55 -5.04
C VAL A 94 -0.28 -5.40 -4.78
N LEU A 95 0.82 -4.79 -4.35
CA LEU A 95 2.04 -5.49 -3.93
C LEU A 95 1.72 -6.60 -2.92
N LEU A 96 1.02 -6.24 -1.85
CA LEU A 96 0.64 -7.15 -0.78
C LEU A 96 -0.26 -8.27 -1.32
N ALA A 97 -1.30 -7.94 -2.09
CA ALA A 97 -2.20 -8.95 -2.64
C ALA A 97 -1.46 -10.00 -3.49
N ILE A 98 -0.53 -9.58 -4.35
CA ILE A 98 0.27 -10.48 -5.20
C ILE A 98 1.20 -11.36 -4.37
N MET A 99 1.96 -10.75 -3.45
CA MET A 99 2.93 -11.50 -2.64
C MET A 99 2.24 -12.50 -1.71
N VAL A 100 1.13 -12.12 -1.08
CA VAL A 100 0.38 -13.02 -0.21
C VAL A 100 -0.27 -14.16 -0.99
N TRP A 101 -0.77 -13.88 -2.19
CA TRP A 101 -1.29 -14.94 -3.08
C TRP A 101 -0.23 -15.98 -3.45
N ALA A 102 0.97 -15.52 -3.82
CA ALA A 102 2.01 -16.40 -4.32
C ALA A 102 2.83 -17.09 -3.22
N MET A 103 3.08 -16.40 -2.10
CA MET A 103 4.06 -16.81 -1.09
C MET A 103 3.52 -16.76 0.35
N GLY A 104 2.27 -16.35 0.55
CA GLY A 104 1.68 -16.15 1.86
C GLY A 104 0.58 -17.16 2.23
N PRO A 105 -0.07 -16.94 3.37
CA PRO A 105 -1.18 -17.77 3.80
C PRO A 105 -2.38 -17.59 2.84
N GLY A 106 -2.80 -18.69 2.20
CA GLY A 106 -3.83 -18.65 1.15
C GLY A 106 -5.17 -18.05 1.57
N TRP A 107 -5.53 -18.12 2.86
CA TRP A 107 -6.77 -17.51 3.38
C TRP A 107 -6.75 -15.98 3.37
N LEU A 108 -5.56 -15.36 3.44
CA LEU A 108 -5.42 -13.90 3.52
C LEU A 108 -5.49 -13.26 2.12
N ALA A 109 -5.11 -14.00 1.08
CA ALA A 109 -5.08 -13.49 -0.28
C ALA A 109 -6.43 -12.93 -0.77
N PRO A 110 -7.59 -13.64 -0.68
CA PRO A 110 -8.87 -13.09 -1.11
C PRO A 110 -9.27 -11.84 -0.32
N ILE A 111 -8.91 -11.75 0.96
CA ILE A 111 -9.16 -10.55 1.79
C ILE A 111 -8.39 -9.36 1.23
N LEU A 112 -7.12 -9.54 0.86
CA LEU A 112 -6.30 -8.46 0.29
C LEU A 112 -6.72 -8.06 -1.11
N PHE A 113 -7.16 -9.02 -1.95
CA PHE A 113 -7.72 -8.71 -3.27
C PHE A 113 -9.02 -7.91 -3.19
N LEU A 114 -9.81 -8.06 -2.14
CA LEU A 114 -10.97 -7.22 -1.88
C LEU A 114 -10.57 -5.88 -1.23
N TRP A 115 -9.67 -5.90 -0.26
CA TRP A 115 -9.27 -4.73 0.51
C TRP A 115 -8.47 -3.71 -0.32
N ALA A 116 -7.52 -4.15 -1.14
CA ALA A 116 -6.66 -3.27 -1.94
C ALA A 116 -7.44 -2.29 -2.85
N PRO A 117 -8.43 -2.72 -3.66
CA PRO A 117 -9.22 -1.79 -4.46
C PRO A 117 -10.09 -0.88 -3.60
N LEU A 118 -10.62 -1.34 -2.47
CA LEU A 118 -11.39 -0.50 -1.54
C LEU A 118 -10.55 0.63 -0.95
N VAL A 119 -9.31 0.34 -0.54
CA VAL A 119 -8.35 1.36 -0.11
C VAL A 119 -8.07 2.35 -1.24
N ALA A 120 -7.76 1.84 -2.44
CA ALA A 120 -7.42 2.69 -3.59
C ALA A 120 -8.56 3.64 -3.96
N LEU A 121 -9.80 3.14 -4.01
CA LEU A 121 -10.99 3.95 -4.26
C LEU A 121 -11.28 4.92 -3.12
N ALA A 122 -11.05 4.53 -1.87
CA ALA A 122 -11.16 5.43 -0.74
C ALA A 122 -10.20 6.63 -0.87
N ARG A 123 -8.98 6.44 -1.38
CA ARG A 123 -8.05 7.57 -1.63
C ARG A 123 -8.58 8.58 -2.64
N VAL A 124 -9.34 8.13 -3.65
CA VAL A 124 -10.01 9.00 -4.61
C VAL A 124 -11.23 9.68 -3.98
N ALA A 125 -12.08 8.90 -3.29
CA ALA A 125 -13.28 9.42 -2.63
C ALA A 125 -12.99 10.47 -1.54
N MET A 126 -11.83 10.33 -0.89
CA MET A 126 -11.32 11.27 0.11
C MET A 126 -10.49 12.41 -0.49
N GLY A 127 -10.45 12.54 -1.82
CA GLY A 127 -9.83 13.69 -2.50
C GLY A 127 -8.30 13.73 -2.38
N LEU A 128 -7.65 12.61 -2.08
CA LEU A 128 -6.19 12.57 -1.92
C LEU A 128 -5.44 12.21 -3.19
N HIS A 129 -6.11 11.57 -4.15
CA HIS A 129 -5.55 11.11 -5.40
C HIS A 129 -6.56 11.22 -6.55
N TYR A 130 -6.07 11.44 -7.76
CA TYR A 130 -6.82 11.24 -8.99
C TYR A 130 -6.88 9.75 -9.34
N LEU A 131 -7.86 9.35 -10.14
CA LEU A 131 -7.97 7.97 -10.61
C LEU A 131 -6.71 7.51 -11.38
N SER A 132 -6.08 8.40 -12.16
CA SER A 132 -4.83 8.06 -12.85
C SER A 132 -3.64 7.84 -11.92
N ASP A 133 -3.60 8.46 -10.73
CA ASP A 133 -2.58 8.17 -9.72
C ASP A 133 -2.76 6.75 -9.17
N VAL A 134 -4.01 6.32 -9.01
CA VAL A 134 -4.37 4.97 -8.57
C VAL A 134 -3.99 3.93 -9.61
N LEU A 135 -4.33 4.14 -10.88
CA LEU A 135 -3.99 3.20 -11.96
C LEU A 135 -2.47 3.03 -12.10
N ALA A 136 -1.71 4.13 -12.01
CA ALA A 136 -0.25 4.07 -11.99
C ALA A 136 0.28 3.35 -10.72
N GLY A 137 -0.34 3.60 -9.57
CA GLY A 137 -0.03 2.87 -8.34
C GLY A 137 -0.25 1.37 -8.50
N VAL A 138 -1.38 0.95 -9.09
CA VAL A 138 -1.68 -0.46 -9.39
C VAL A 138 -0.59 -1.07 -10.28
N ALA A 139 -0.16 -0.37 -11.32
CA ALA A 139 0.92 -0.85 -12.19
C ALA A 139 2.26 -0.99 -11.44
N VAL A 140 2.63 0.01 -10.62
CA VAL A 140 3.84 -0.05 -9.78
C VAL A 140 3.78 -1.21 -8.79
N GLY A 141 2.65 -1.37 -8.09
CA GLY A 141 2.45 -2.47 -7.14
C GLY A 141 2.47 -3.84 -7.80
N GLY A 142 1.86 -3.95 -8.98
CA GLY A 142 1.89 -5.13 -9.82
C GLY A 142 3.31 -5.54 -10.18
N PHE A 143 4.07 -4.61 -10.74
CA PHE A 143 5.47 -4.80 -11.09
C PHE A 143 6.31 -5.20 -9.89
N MET A 144 6.25 -4.44 -8.79
CA MET A 144 7.07 -4.71 -7.60
C MET A 144 6.71 -6.03 -6.92
N GLY A 145 5.43 -6.39 -6.89
CA GLY A 145 4.97 -7.67 -6.32
C GLY A 145 5.40 -8.86 -7.15
N SER A 146 5.21 -8.81 -8.46
CA SER A 146 5.70 -9.85 -9.36
C SER A 146 7.22 -9.98 -9.29
N LEU A 147 7.95 -8.87 -9.25
CA LEU A 147 9.41 -8.86 -9.12
C LEU A 147 9.87 -9.51 -7.80
N ALA A 148 9.22 -9.16 -6.68
CA ALA A 148 9.52 -9.75 -5.38
C ALA A 148 9.28 -11.28 -5.38
N VAL A 149 8.15 -11.73 -5.93
CA VAL A 149 7.83 -13.16 -6.06
C VAL A 149 8.86 -13.91 -6.91
N LEU A 150 9.40 -13.26 -7.94
CA LEU A 150 10.42 -13.85 -8.80
C LEU A 150 11.81 -13.88 -8.17
N ILE A 151 12.18 -12.91 -7.34
CA ILE A 151 13.55 -12.76 -6.81
C ILE A 151 13.72 -13.45 -5.46
N PHE A 152 12.76 -13.25 -4.56
CA PHE A 152 12.92 -13.61 -3.15
C PHE A 152 13.21 -15.09 -2.88
N PRO A 153 12.59 -16.06 -3.59
CA PRO A 153 12.93 -17.48 -3.43
C PRO A 153 14.41 -17.80 -3.67
N TYR A 154 15.14 -16.99 -4.45
CA TYR A 154 16.54 -17.22 -4.79
C TYR A 154 17.52 -16.43 -3.92
N VAL A 155 17.12 -15.25 -3.46
CA VAL A 155 18.01 -14.30 -2.75
C VAL A 155 17.80 -14.32 -1.25
N LEU A 156 16.59 -14.67 -0.78
CA LEU A 156 16.25 -14.75 0.63
C LEU A 156 15.37 -15.99 0.88
N PRO A 157 15.87 -17.21 0.61
CA PRO A 157 15.07 -18.42 0.76
C PRO A 157 14.57 -18.59 2.20
N LEU A 158 13.33 -19.07 2.37
CA LEU A 158 12.69 -19.31 3.66
C LEU A 158 13.23 -20.57 4.39
N THR A 159 14.35 -21.13 3.93
CA THR A 159 14.99 -22.37 4.41
C THR A 159 16.02 -22.11 5.50
#